data_AF-A0A9C8I6E5-F1
#
_entry.id   AF-A0A9C8I6E5-F1
#
_cell.length_a   1.000
_cell.length_b   1.000
_cell.length_c   1.000
_cell.angle_alpha   90.00
_cell.angle_beta   90.00
_cell.angle_gamma   90.00
#
_symmetry.space_group_name_H-M   'P 1'
#
loop_
_entity.id
_entity.type
_entity.pdbx_description
1 polymer ?
#
loop_
_entity_poly.entity_id
_entity_poly.type
_entity_poly.pdbx_seq_one_letter_code
_entity_poly.pdbx_strand_id
1 'polypeptide(L)' 'KVMIKPCARAIGQCMRNNPIGIVIPCHRVIASNGTLGGFSGGKEKKPLEMKRKMLEFEGVEFKGGKVRK' A
#
# COMPACT_ATOMS: atom_id res chain seq x y z
N LYS A 1 6.97 25.13 17.76
CA LYS A 1 5.73 24.81 16.99
C LYS A 1 6.03 23.65 16.05
N VAL A 2 5.88 22.40 16.50
CA VAL A 2 6.08 21.22 15.62
C VAL A 2 4.87 21.15 14.70
N MET A 3 5.06 21.61 13.46
CA MET A 3 4.02 21.57 12.43
C MET A 3 4.08 20.22 11.73
N ILE A 4 3.25 19.27 12.15
CA ILE A 4 3.08 17.99 11.47
C ILE A 4 2.28 18.26 10.19
N LYS A 5 2.97 18.66 9.11
CA LYS A 5 2.40 18.69 7.74
C LYS A 5 1.82 17.31 7.41
N PRO A 6 0.85 17.17 6.48
CA PRO A 6 0.22 15.89 6.20
C PRO A 6 1.26 14.84 5.75
N CYS A 7 1.70 14.00 6.69
CA CYS A 7 2.76 13.02 6.51
C CYS A 7 2.39 11.90 5.53
N ALA A 8 1.10 11.73 5.22
CA ALA A 8 0.61 10.67 4.35
C ALA A 8 1.30 10.63 2.97
N ARG A 9 1.58 11.80 2.37
CA ARG A 9 2.30 11.88 1.08
C ARG A 9 3.78 11.52 1.22
N ALA A 10 4.44 11.99 2.26
CA ALA A 10 5.84 11.69 2.53
C ALA A 10 6.03 10.18 2.82
N ILE A 11 5.17 9.62 3.66
CA ILE A 11 5.15 8.18 3.98
C ILE A 11 4.89 7.37 2.71
N GLY A 12 3.94 7.78 1.86
CA GLY A 12 3.70 7.13 0.57
C GLY A 12 4.95 7.08 -0.32
N GLN A 13 5.67 8.20 -0.43
CA GLN A 13 6.93 8.25 -1.21
C GLN A 13 8.03 7.38 -0.61
N CYS A 14 8.20 7.36 0.72
CA CYS A 14 9.14 6.46 1.39
C CYS A 14 8.80 4.98 1.11
N MET A 15 7.52 4.62 1.17
CA MET A 15 7.08 3.26 0.85
C MET A 15 7.31 2.90 -0.63
N ARG A 16 7.20 3.86 -1.58
CA ARG A 16 7.54 3.65 -3.00
C ARG A 16 8.95 3.19 -3.22
N ASN A 17 9.85 3.86 -2.52
CA ASN A 17 11.28 3.74 -2.73
C ASN A 17 11.89 2.69 -1.80
N ASN A 18 11.06 1.94 -1.06
CA ASN A 18 11.53 0.88 -0.19
C ASN A 18 12.00 -0.32 -1.04
N PRO A 19 13.31 -0.63 -1.07
CA PRO A 19 13.84 -1.76 -1.83
C PRO A 19 13.54 -3.12 -1.16
N ILE A 20 13.04 -3.13 0.08
CA ILE A 20 12.76 -4.34 0.88
C ILE A 20 11.26 -4.40 1.21
N GLY A 21 10.42 -4.49 0.18
CA GLY A 21 8.97 -4.54 0.32
C GLY A 21 8.39 -5.85 0.89
N ILE A 22 9.22 -6.88 1.08
CA ILE A 22 8.81 -8.21 1.59
C ILE A 22 8.91 -8.30 3.11
N VAL A 23 9.93 -7.67 3.73
CA VAL A 23 10.14 -7.71 5.19
C VAL A 23 9.24 -6.68 5.90
N ILE A 24 9.08 -5.51 5.29
CA ILE A 24 8.17 -4.47 5.79
C ILE A 24 6.81 -4.71 5.12
N PRO A 25 5.70 -4.89 5.87
CA PRO A 25 4.37 -5.19 5.33
C PRO A 25 3.74 -3.96 4.64
N CYS A 26 4.43 -3.40 3.66
CA CYS A 26 4.04 -2.22 2.89
C CYS A 26 2.74 -2.46 2.12
N HIS A 27 2.38 -3.72 1.86
CA HIS A 27 1.12 -4.12 1.25
C HIS A 27 -0.10 -3.78 2.13
N ARG A 28 0.05 -3.64 3.46
CA ARG A 28 -1.03 -3.25 4.39
C ARG A 28 -1.39 -1.77 4.34
N VAL A 29 -0.56 -0.92 3.74
CA VAL A 29 -0.84 0.51 3.62
C VAL A 29 -1.81 0.76 2.47
N ILE A 30 -3.06 1.10 2.75
CA ILE A 30 -4.11 1.37 1.76
C ILE A 30 -4.52 2.84 1.75
N ALA A 31 -5.11 3.31 0.64
CA ALA A 31 -5.60 4.68 0.58
C ALA A 31 -6.84 4.85 1.47
N SER A 32 -7.06 6.05 2.01
CA SER A 32 -8.15 6.33 2.95
C SER A 32 -9.54 6.04 2.37
N ASN A 33 -9.68 6.13 1.05
CA ASN A 33 -10.90 5.83 0.27
C ASN A 33 -11.13 4.30 0.03
N GLY A 34 -10.28 3.45 0.61
CA GLY A 34 -10.35 1.99 0.48
C GLY A 34 -9.76 1.43 -0.80
N THR A 35 -9.22 2.25 -1.71
CA THR A 35 -8.59 1.74 -2.93
C THR A 35 -7.17 1.24 -2.66
N LEU A 36 -6.75 0.27 -3.48
CA LEU A 36 -5.35 -0.15 -3.49
C LEU A 36 -4.49 0.96 -4.13
N GLY A 37 -3.80 1.74 -3.30
CA GLY A 37 -2.73 2.65 -3.74
C GLY A 37 -1.41 1.91 -3.98
N GLY A 38 -0.65 2.30 -5.00
CA GLY A 38 0.52 1.54 -5.47
C GLY A 38 1.85 1.95 -4.85
N PHE A 39 2.38 1.12 -3.94
CA PHE A 39 3.77 1.15 -3.43
C PHE A 39 4.29 -0.23 -2.94
N SER A 40 3.95 -1.33 -3.63
CA SER A 40 4.54 -2.65 -3.32
C SER A 40 5.04 -3.27 -4.63
N GLY A 41 6.35 -3.28 -4.86
CA GLY A 41 6.94 -4.09 -5.95
C GLY A 41 7.77 -3.36 -7.01
N GLY A 42 8.43 -2.25 -6.67
CA GLY A 42 9.42 -1.64 -7.58
C GLY A 42 8.83 -1.21 -8.93
N LYS A 43 9.70 -0.99 -9.92
CA LYS A 43 9.33 -0.57 -11.30
C LYS A 43 8.72 -1.71 -12.13
N GLU A 44 8.52 -2.88 -11.55
CA GLU A 44 8.12 -4.07 -12.30
C GLU A 44 6.61 -4.13 -12.54
N LYS A 45 6.24 -4.83 -13.61
CA LYS A 45 4.89 -4.87 -14.15
C LYS A 45 3.89 -5.35 -13.09
N LYS A 46 3.01 -4.42 -12.68
CA LYS A 46 1.78 -4.62 -11.88
C LYS A 46 1.93 -4.80 -10.35
N PRO A 47 2.47 -3.78 -9.65
CA PRO A 47 2.61 -3.77 -8.18
C PRO A 47 1.30 -3.95 -7.41
N LEU A 48 0.16 -3.61 -8.03
CA LEU A 48 -1.15 -3.69 -7.40
C LEU A 48 -1.73 -5.11 -7.33
N GLU A 49 -1.43 -5.97 -8.32
CA GLU A 49 -1.93 -7.35 -8.31
C GLU A 49 -1.24 -8.19 -7.24
N MET A 50 0.08 -8.05 -7.10
CA MET A 50 0.84 -8.73 -6.05
C MET A 50 0.38 -8.29 -4.65
N LYS A 51 0.20 -6.98 -4.46
CA LYS A 51 -0.36 -6.42 -3.22
C LYS A 51 -1.73 -6.98 -2.89
N ARG A 52 -2.61 -7.06 -3.89
CA ARG A 52 -3.94 -7.64 -3.73
C ARG A 52 -3.84 -9.10 -3.29
N LYS A 53 -3.05 -9.92 -3.98
CA LYS A 53 -2.84 -11.33 -3.63
C LYS A 53 -2.31 -11.50 -2.20
N MET A 54 -1.34 -10.68 -1.78
CA MET A 54 -0.83 -10.69 -0.40
C MET A 54 -1.91 -10.38 0.63
N LEU A 55 -2.76 -9.39 0.36
CA LEU A 55 -3.87 -9.05 1.24
C LEU A 55 -4.96 -10.14 1.23
N GLU A 56 -5.23 -10.77 0.09
CA GLU A 56 -6.14 -11.91 -0.02
C GLU A 56 -5.62 -13.12 0.77
N PHE A 57 -4.30 -13.39 0.74
CA PHE A 57 -3.66 -14.40 1.59
C PHE A 57 -3.74 -14.08 3.09
N GLU A 58 -3.79 -12.80 3.46
CA GLU A 58 -4.02 -12.36 4.84
C GLU A 58 -5.52 -12.38 5.23
N GLY A 59 -6.42 -12.77 4.32
CA GLY A 59 -7.87 -12.87 4.57
C GLY A 59 -8.64 -11.57 4.34
N VAL A 60 -8.06 -10.60 3.63
CA VAL A 60 -8.73 -9.32 3.33
C VAL A 60 -9.65 -9.47 2.13
N GLU A 61 -10.93 -9.13 2.33
CA GLU A 61 -11.93 -9.15 1.26
C GLU A 61 -11.95 -7.84 0.43
N PHE A 62 -12.20 -7.97 -0.86
CA PHE A 62 -12.33 -6.84 -1.78
C PHE A 62 -13.74 -6.74 -2.36
N LYS A 63 -14.40 -5.58 -2.23
CA LYS A 63 -15.71 -5.29 -2.82
C LYS A 63 -15.58 -4.14 -3.82
N GLY A 64 -15.89 -4.39 -5.10
CA GLY A 64 -15.82 -3.37 -6.15
C GLY A 64 -14.42 -2.75 -6.34
N GLY A 65 -13.35 -3.53 -6.13
CA GLY A 65 -11.96 -3.06 -6.26
C GLY A 65 -11.44 -2.27 -5.04
N LYS A 66 -12.20 -2.23 -3.94
CA LYS A 66 -11.81 -1.61 -2.66
C LYS A 66 -11.70 -2.64 -1.56
N VAL A 67 -10.80 -2.42 -0.61
CA VAL A 67 -10.73 -3.21 0.63
C VAL A 67 -12.02 -2.99 1.42
N ARG A 68 -12.67 -4.08 1.79
CA ARG A 68 -13.82 -4.07 2.69
C ARG A 68 -13.27 -3.78 4.10
N LYS A 69 -13.49 -2.55 4.58
CA LYS A 69 -13.29 -2.20 5.99
C LYS A 69 -14.44 -2.72 6.84
#